data_AF-A0A820W708-F1
#
_entry.id   AF-A0A820W708-F1
#
_cell.length_a   1.000
_cell.length_b   1.000
_cell.length_c   1.000
_cell.angle_alpha   90.00
_cell.angle_beta   90.00
_cell.angle_gamma   90.00
#
_symmetry.space_group_name_H-M   'P 1'
#
loop_
_entity.id
_entity.type
_entity.pdbx_description
1 polymer ?
#
loop_
_entity_poly.entity_id
_entity_poly.type
_entity_poly.pdbx_seq_one_letter_code
_entity_poly.pdbx_strand_id
1 'polypeptide(L)'
;MTVQETTSGIKDLCIDNNRIFKFTLRIRNTQGELNDIKFDFNKSNETVKDVVSEMVSANLIHKLDADLVTSIMSQMVENSTDISTTFALKSHVDSSSTPDDKLLIGFAQLSLNV
;
A
#
# COMPACT_ATOMS: atom_id res chain seq x y z
N MET A 1 49.94 9.36 -20.52
CA MET A 1 49.61 8.10 -19.82
C MET A 1 48.39 8.38 -18.97
N THR A 2 47.26 7.79 -19.37
CA THR A 2 45.94 7.70 -18.73
C THR A 2 46.10 7.37 -17.23
N VAL A 3 45.37 7.95 -16.29
CA VAL A 3 43.92 7.83 -16.09
C VAL A 3 43.33 9.09 -15.43
N GLN A 4 42.22 9.57 -16.00
CA GLN A 4 41.22 10.38 -15.31
C GLN A 4 40.26 9.39 -14.65
N GLU A 5 40.13 9.43 -13.33
CA GLU A 5 39.07 8.70 -12.63
C GLU A 5 37.76 9.46 -12.84
N THR A 6 36.98 8.98 -13.80
CA THR A 6 35.54 9.16 -13.85
C THR A 6 34.90 8.09 -12.98
N THR A 7 34.02 8.46 -12.06
CA THR A 7 32.63 7.97 -12.06
C THR A 7 31.79 8.92 -11.23
N SER A 8 30.78 9.45 -11.91
CA SER A 8 29.70 10.31 -11.47
C SER A 8 29.20 10.07 -10.06
N GLY A 9 28.79 11.19 -9.46
CA GLY A 9 28.20 11.27 -8.14
C GLY A 9 27.27 10.11 -7.82
N ILE A 10 27.61 9.45 -6.71
CA ILE A 10 26.61 8.91 -5.80
C ILE A 10 25.66 10.08 -5.56
N LYS A 11 24.51 10.09 -6.25
CA LYS A 11 23.39 10.89 -5.78
C LYS A 11 23.24 10.43 -4.34
N ASP A 12 23.38 11.36 -3.40
CA ASP A 12 22.65 11.27 -2.16
C ASP A 12 21.18 11.09 -2.54
N LEU A 13 20.79 9.83 -2.83
CA LEU A 13 19.44 9.38 -2.63
C LEU A 13 19.39 9.26 -1.11
N CYS A 14 19.34 10.42 -0.45
CA CYS A 14 18.96 10.52 0.93
C CYS A 14 17.64 9.77 0.98
N ILE A 15 17.70 8.52 1.45
CA ILE A 15 16.50 7.80 1.80
C ILE A 15 15.97 8.67 2.93
N ASP A 16 14.97 9.48 2.63
CA ASP A 16 14.15 10.16 3.62
C ASP A 16 13.44 9.07 4.41
N ASN A 17 14.21 8.36 5.25
CA ASN A 17 13.74 7.34 6.15
C ASN A 17 12.76 7.97 7.14
N ASN A 18 12.90 9.27 7.42
CA ASN A 18 11.99 10.02 8.29
C ASN A 18 10.71 10.52 7.59
N ARG A 19 10.28 9.89 6.48
CA ARG A 19 9.03 10.24 5.81
C ARG A 19 7.88 9.43 6.37
N ILE A 20 6.93 10.14 6.97
CA ILE A 20 5.62 9.59 7.36
C ILE A 20 4.69 9.71 6.15
N PHE A 21 4.11 8.60 5.75
CA PHE A 21 3.13 8.53 4.66
C PHE A 21 1.74 8.35 5.26
N LYS A 22 0.78 9.17 4.85
CA LYS A 22 -0.60 9.05 5.32
C LYS A 22 -1.40 8.28 4.29
N PHE A 23 -1.96 7.15 4.68
CA PHE A 23 -2.74 6.31 3.79
C PHE A 23 -4.22 6.31 4.16
N THR A 24 -5.06 6.05 3.16
CA THR A 24 -6.48 5.74 3.33
C THR A 24 -6.80 4.49 2.55
N LEU A 25 -7.20 3.44 3.25
CA LEU A 25 -7.72 2.20 2.66
C LEU A 25 -9.24 2.25 2.66
N ARG A 26 -9.83 2.29 1.47
CA ARG A 26 -11.26 2.17 1.25
C ARG A 26 -11.61 0.73 0.89
N ILE A 27 -12.39 0.06 1.73
CA ILE A 27 -12.76 -1.34 1.57
C ILE A 27 -14.18 -1.60 2.08
N ARG A 28 -14.89 -2.57 1.49
CA ARG A 28 -16.18 -3.01 2.02
C ARG A 28 -15.98 -3.91 3.24
N ASN A 29 -16.74 -3.65 4.30
CA ASN A 29 -16.84 -4.57 5.43
C ASN A 29 -17.72 -5.79 5.09
N THR A 30 -17.86 -6.72 6.03
CA THR A 30 -18.68 -7.93 5.86
C THR A 30 -20.19 -7.66 5.74
N GLN A 31 -20.65 -6.46 6.12
CA GLN A 31 -22.02 -5.99 5.93
C GLN A 31 -22.22 -5.31 4.56
N GLY A 32 -21.15 -5.18 3.77
CA GLY A 32 -21.16 -4.52 2.48
C GLY A 32 -21.06 -2.99 2.57
N GLU A 33 -20.79 -2.41 3.73
CA GLU A 33 -20.62 -0.97 3.89
C GLU A 33 -19.20 -0.54 3.49
N LEU A 34 -19.08 0.61 2.83
CA LEU A 34 -17.78 1.18 2.48
C LEU A 34 -17.15 1.86 3.68
N ASN A 35 -15.98 1.37 4.08
CA ASN A 35 -15.22 1.89 5.19
C ASN A 35 -13.92 2.51 4.71
N ASP A 36 -13.62 3.70 5.22
CA ASP A 36 -12.35 4.38 5.03
C ASP A 36 -11.49 4.23 6.28
N ILE A 37 -10.43 3.43 6.17
CA ILE A 37 -9.46 3.18 7.23
C ILE A 37 -8.25 4.07 6.98
N LYS A 38 -8.00 5.01 7.89
CA LYS A 38 -6.86 5.94 7.81
C LYS A 38 -5.76 5.48 8.74
N PHE A 39 -4.53 5.47 8.24
CA PHE A 39 -3.36 5.05 9.00
C PHE A 39 -2.13 5.78 8.49
N ASP A 40 -1.15 5.93 9.38
CA ASP A 40 0.14 6.51 9.05
C ASP A 40 1.16 5.37 8.93
N PHE A 41 2.11 5.52 8.01
CA PHE A 41 3.22 4.60 7.83
C PHE A 41 4.53 5.37 8.01
N ASN A 42 5.30 5.01 9.02
CA ASN A 42 6.60 5.61 9.26
C ASN A 42 7.72 4.72 8.71
N LYS A 43 8.29 5.10 7.56
CA LYS A 43 9.37 4.35 6.90
C LYS A 43 10.62 4.19 7.77
N SER A 44 10.81 5.02 8.79
CA SER A 44 11.97 4.97 9.70
C SER A 44 11.81 3.96 10.82
N ASN A 45 10.56 3.67 11.20
CA ASN A 45 10.26 2.87 12.40
C ASN A 45 9.64 1.52 12.05
N GLU A 46 8.93 1.44 10.93
CA GLU A 46 8.08 0.30 10.59
C GLU A 46 8.37 -0.16 9.16
N THR A 47 8.24 -1.46 8.91
CA THR A 47 8.22 -1.98 7.54
C THR A 47 6.78 -2.06 7.03
N VAL A 48 6.59 -1.99 5.71
CA VAL A 48 5.27 -2.15 5.09
C VAL A 48 4.62 -3.46 5.53
N LYS A 49 5.41 -4.52 5.66
CA LYS A 49 4.95 -5.83 6.11
C LYS A 49 4.42 -5.81 7.56
N ASP A 50 5.07 -5.05 8.44
CA ASP A 50 4.65 -4.94 9.85
C ASP A 50 3.29 -4.27 9.94
N VAL A 51 3.13 -3.11 9.28
CA VAL A 51 1.85 -2.39 9.24
C VAL A 51 0.73 -3.25 8.65
N VAL A 52 1.01 -3.97 7.55
CA VAL A 52 0.03 -4.88 6.96
C VAL A 52 -0.30 -6.06 7.88
N SER A 53 0.69 -6.59 8.60
CA SER A 53 0.47 -7.64 9.59
C SER A 53 -0.43 -7.17 10.74
N GLU A 54 -0.28 -5.92 11.17
CA GLU A 54 -1.16 -5.29 12.15
C GLU A 54 -2.58 -5.13 11.61
N MET A 55 -2.74 -4.73 10.35
CA MET A 55 -4.07 -4.66 9.71
C MET A 55 -4.78 -6.01 9.67
N VAL A 56 -4.05 -7.10 9.38
CA VAL A 56 -4.61 -8.46 9.44
C VAL A 56 -4.98 -8.83 10.88
N SER A 57 -4.12 -8.49 11.84
CA SER A 57 -4.34 -8.78 13.27
C SER A 57 -5.52 -7.99 13.86
N ALA A 58 -5.75 -6.77 13.36
CA ALA A 58 -6.89 -5.93 13.66
C ALA A 58 -8.14 -6.31 12.85
N ASN A 59 -8.07 -7.34 12.01
CA ASN A 59 -9.16 -7.84 11.18
C ASN A 59 -9.74 -6.78 10.22
N LEU A 60 -8.88 -5.86 9.75
CA LEU A 60 -9.21 -4.79 8.80
C LEU A 60 -9.10 -5.27 7.35
N ILE A 61 -8.20 -6.22 7.10
CA ILE A 61 -8.02 -6.89 5.81
C ILE A 61 -7.93 -8.40 6.01
N HIS A 62 -8.25 -9.16 4.98
CA HIS A 62 -8.11 -10.60 5.02
C HIS A 62 -6.64 -11.02 4.86
N LYS A 63 -6.22 -12.10 5.53
CA LYS A 63 -4.84 -12.62 5.44
C LYS A 63 -4.41 -12.97 4.01
N LEU A 64 -5.35 -13.40 3.16
CA LEU A 64 -5.09 -13.70 1.75
C LEU A 64 -4.70 -12.46 0.92
N ASP A 65 -5.14 -11.29 1.37
CA ASP A 65 -4.88 -10.01 0.69
C ASP A 65 -3.61 -9.32 1.19
N ALA A 66 -3.02 -9.80 2.29
CA ALA A 66 -1.85 -9.19 2.93
C ALA A 66 -0.65 -9.02 1.97
N ASP A 67 -0.29 -10.07 1.21
CA ASP A 67 0.82 -10.00 0.26
C ASP A 67 0.56 -8.98 -0.86
N LEU A 68 -0.70 -8.87 -1.31
CA LEU A 68 -1.10 -7.92 -2.34
C LEU A 68 -1.01 -6.49 -1.83
N VAL A 69 -1.58 -6.21 -0.65
CA VAL A 69 -1.53 -4.89 -0.01
C VAL A 69 -0.08 -4.47 0.26
N THR A 70 0.77 -5.40 0.72
CA THR A 70 2.20 -5.16 0.95
C THR A 70 2.91 -4.72 -0.32
N SER A 71 2.66 -5.40 -1.44
CA SER A 71 3.28 -5.06 -2.72
C SER A 71 2.85 -3.68 -3.22
N ILE A 72 1.55 -3.38 -3.15
CA ILE A 72 0.98 -2.10 -3.61
C ILE A 72 1.53 -0.96 -2.75
N MET A 73 1.49 -1.10 -1.43
CA MET A 73 1.95 -0.07 -0.52
C MET A 73 3.46 0.16 -0.65
N SER A 74 4.26 -0.89 -0.82
CA SER A 74 5.70 -0.75 -1.12
C SER A 74 5.95 0.06 -2.40
N GLN A 75 5.22 -0.26 -3.48
CA GLN A 75 5.33 0.46 -4.75
C GLN A 75 4.93 1.94 -4.62
N MET A 76 3.88 2.25 -3.85
CA MET A 76 3.44 3.63 -3.61
C MET A 76 4.46 4.42 -2.79
N VAL A 77 5.05 3.82 -1.76
CA VAL A 77 6.10 4.43 -0.94
C VAL A 77 7.37 4.69 -1.75
N GLU A 78 7.78 3.74 -2.58
CA GLU A 78 9.00 3.83 -3.39
C GLU A 78 8.90 4.87 -4.51
N ASN A 79 7.78 4.87 -5.24
CA ASN A 79 7.63 5.76 -6.40
C ASN A 79 7.05 7.13 -6.02
N SER A 80 6.27 7.24 -4.94
CA SER A 80 5.55 8.47 -4.56
C SER A 80 4.73 9.10 -5.70
N THR A 81 4.38 8.33 -6.73
CA THR A 81 3.72 8.81 -7.95
C THR A 81 2.22 8.57 -7.94
N ASP A 82 1.78 7.48 -7.31
CA ASP A 82 0.39 7.05 -7.35
C ASP A 82 -0.35 7.57 -6.12
N ILE A 83 -1.30 8.49 -6.35
CA ILE A 83 -2.17 9.04 -5.30
C ILE A 83 -3.20 7.99 -4.85
N SER A 84 -3.60 7.07 -5.73
CA SER A 84 -4.56 6.00 -5.41
C SER A 84 -4.41 4.79 -6.33
N THR A 85 -4.58 3.59 -5.78
CA THR A 85 -4.56 2.33 -6.51
C THR A 85 -5.74 1.47 -6.07
N THR A 86 -6.57 1.06 -7.03
CA THR A 86 -7.65 0.09 -6.82
C THR A 86 -7.17 -1.31 -7.19
N PHE A 87 -7.47 -2.31 -6.37
CA PHE A 87 -7.03 -3.68 -6.55
C PHE A 87 -8.11 -4.68 -6.14
N ALA A 88 -8.14 -5.83 -6.82
CA ALA A 88 -9.07 -6.91 -6.53
C ALA A 88 -8.65 -7.67 -5.26
N LEU A 89 -9.62 -8.02 -4.42
CA LEU A 89 -9.42 -8.81 -3.21
C LEU A 89 -9.48 -10.29 -3.55
N LYS A 90 -8.43 -11.03 -3.21
CA LYS A 90 -8.39 -12.49 -3.30
C LYS A 90 -9.41 -13.13 -2.36
N SER A 91 -9.74 -12.47 -1.25
CA SER A 91 -10.80 -12.92 -0.34
C SER A 91 -12.21 -12.90 -0.94
N HIS A 92 -12.44 -12.21 -2.07
CA HIS A 92 -13.76 -12.10 -2.71
C HIS A 92 -14.06 -13.20 -3.74
N VAL A 93 -13.08 -14.07 -4.04
CA VAL A 93 -13.17 -15.08 -5.11
C VAL A 93 -14.34 -16.07 -4.91
N ASP A 94 -14.77 -16.28 -3.67
CA ASP A 94 -15.88 -17.22 -3.33
C ASP A 94 -17.22 -16.51 -3.04
N SER A 95 -17.34 -15.21 -3.34
CA SER A 95 -18.58 -14.48 -3.09
C SER A 95 -19.58 -14.61 -4.24
N SER A 96 -20.88 -14.68 -3.92
CA SER A 96 -21.96 -14.74 -4.91
C SER A 96 -22.25 -13.40 -5.61
N SER A 97 -21.55 -12.33 -5.20
CA SER A 97 -21.73 -10.97 -5.75
C SER A 97 -20.86 -10.76 -6.97
N THR A 98 -21.39 -10.06 -7.98
CA THR A 98 -20.61 -9.63 -9.15
C THR A 98 -19.54 -8.62 -8.73
N PRO A 99 -18.24 -8.89 -8.98
CA PRO A 99 -17.18 -7.93 -8.69
C PRO A 99 -17.34 -6.65 -9.51
N ASP A 100 -17.13 -5.50 -8.87
CA ASP A 100 -17.26 -4.18 -9.48
C ASP A 100 -16.22 -3.23 -8.86
N ASP A 101 -15.32 -2.69 -9.68
CA ASP A 101 -14.22 -1.83 -9.27
C ASP A 101 -14.68 -0.42 -8.85
N LYS A 102 -15.77 0.09 -9.45
CA LYS A 102 -16.33 1.42 -9.14
C LYS A 102 -17.12 1.41 -7.85
N LEU A 103 -17.84 0.32 -7.59
CA LEU A 103 -18.60 0.11 -6.37
C LEU A 103 -17.76 -0.54 -5.25
N LEU A 104 -16.50 -0.88 -5.55
CA LEU A 104 -15.57 -1.62 -4.69
C LEU A 104 -16.18 -2.91 -4.13
N ILE A 105 -16.90 -3.64 -4.99
CA ILE A 105 -17.42 -4.98 -4.69
C ILE A 105 -16.32 -5.97 -5.08
N GLY A 106 -15.66 -6.54 -4.08
CA GLY A 106 -14.49 -7.40 -4.32
C GLY A 106 -13.22 -6.67 -4.70
N PHE A 107 -13.23 -5.35 -4.55
CA PHE A 107 -12.06 -4.50 -4.71
C PHE A 107 -11.87 -3.66 -3.46
N ALA A 108 -10.63 -3.24 -3.24
CA ALA A 108 -10.29 -2.19 -2.30
C ALA A 108 -9.47 -1.12 -3.03
N GLN A 109 -9.45 0.07 -2.45
CA GLN A 109 -8.64 1.18 -2.94
C GLN A 109 -7.72 1.65 -1.83
N LEU A 110 -6.43 1.71 -2.10
CA LEU A 110 -5.45 2.33 -1.22
C LEU A 110 -5.07 3.68 -1.81
N SER A 111 -5.09 4.73 -1.01
CA SER A 111 -4.74 6.08 -1.42
C SER A 111 -3.66 6.65 -0.53
N LEU A 112 -2.67 7.31 -1.13
CA LEU A 112 -1.63 8.05 -0.45
C LEU A 112 -2.04 9.52 -0.39
N ASN A 113 -2.23 10.03 0.83
CA ASN A 113 -2.53 11.42 1.11
C ASN A 113 -1.19 12.15 1.33
N VAL A 114 -0.70 12.81 0.27
CA VAL A 114 0.49 13.66 0.30
C VAL A 114 0.19 15.07 0.79
#